data_AF-A0A5K1FDP8-F1
#
_entry.id   AF-A0A5K1FDP8-F1
#
_cell.length_a   1.000
_cell.length_b   1.000
_cell.length_c   1.000
_cell.angle_alpha   90.00
_cell.angle_beta   90.00
_cell.angle_gamma   90.00
#
_symmetry.space_group_name_H-M   'P 1'
#
loop_
_entity.id
_entity.type
_entity.pdbx_description
1 polymer ?
#
loop_
_entity_poly.entity_id
_entity_poly.type
_entity_poly.pdbx_seq_one_letter_code
_entity_poly.pdbx_strand_id
1 'polypeptide(L)'
;VLCVLLLQNAVLKSKDVATRCMAIDLLGTVAARLKHDAAILRGDKFWVLEELHGEQNDDIPKEVCCVCFGGRGGTEVITCHGCQRCFHNECVGLIGKDTVSRSWFCSLCLSRNQLKYLHSYWRSKCKSEEIKNHSAGNDREESPTITGLDVVRQTLLNCLQASDSVENLNLIIR
;
A
#
# COMPACT_ATOMS: atom_id res chain seq x y z
N VAL A 1 -0.60 10.71 18.18
CA VAL A 1 -1.57 11.52 18.96
C VAL A 1 -1.88 10.89 20.32
N LEU A 2 -2.30 9.63 20.40
CA LEU A 2 -2.62 8.94 21.67
C LEU A 2 -1.48 8.94 22.70
N CYS A 3 -0.25 8.57 22.31
CA CYS A 3 0.90 8.55 23.24
C CYS A 3 1.22 9.94 23.82
N VAL A 4 1.08 10.99 23.01
CA VAL A 4 1.29 12.38 23.44
C VAL A 4 0.22 12.80 24.44
N LEU A 5 -1.04 12.44 24.20
CA LEU A 5 -2.14 12.72 25.14
C LEU A 5 -2.00 11.97 26.47
N LEU A 6 -1.57 10.70 26.45
CA LEU A 6 -1.33 9.92 27.66
C LEU A 6 -0.14 10.47 28.45
N LEU A 7 0.97 10.78 27.79
CA LEU A 7 2.15 11.35 28.43
C LEU A 7 1.87 12.74 29.01
N GLN A 8 1.18 13.61 28.28
CA GLN A 8 0.91 14.97 28.74
C GLN A 8 -0.15 15.04 29.83
N ASN A 9 -1.27 14.31 29.70
CA ASN A 9 -2.40 14.48 30.61
C ASN A 9 -2.41 13.46 31.76
N ALA A 10 -2.07 12.21 31.49
CA ALA A 10 -2.14 11.15 32.52
C ALA A 10 -0.82 10.95 33.27
N VAL A 11 0.33 11.32 32.69
CA VAL A 11 1.65 11.19 33.33
C VAL A 11 2.14 12.54 33.89
N LEU A 12 2.32 13.57 33.05
CA LEU A 12 2.98 14.82 33.45
C LEU A 12 2.10 15.79 34.24
N LYS A 13 0.80 15.88 33.91
CA LYS A 13 -0.15 16.79 34.58
C LYS A 13 -0.94 16.14 35.71
N SER A 14 -0.96 14.81 35.80
CA SER A 14 -1.75 14.09 36.81
C SER A 14 -1.05 14.10 38.17
N LYS A 15 -1.77 14.52 39.22
CA LYS A 15 -1.31 14.42 40.62
C LYS A 15 -1.52 13.03 41.20
N ASP A 16 -2.45 12.25 40.66
CA ASP A 16 -2.76 10.90 41.12
C ASP A 16 -1.71 9.88 40.66
N VAL A 17 -1.08 9.22 41.63
CA VAL A 17 -0.06 8.18 41.41
C VAL A 17 -0.67 6.99 40.65
N ALA A 18 -1.90 6.58 40.97
CA ALA A 18 -2.53 5.41 40.37
C ALA A 18 -2.76 5.63 38.87
N THR A 19 -3.31 6.79 38.50
CA THR A 19 -3.48 7.20 37.09
C THR A 19 -2.15 7.22 36.32
N ARG A 20 -1.06 7.70 36.93
CA ARG A 20 0.26 7.71 36.28
C ARG A 20 0.77 6.29 36.04
N CYS A 21 0.64 5.40 37.03
CA CYS A 21 1.05 3.99 36.88
C CYS A 21 0.26 3.30 35.77
N MET A 22 -1.07 3.46 35.73
CA MET A 22 -1.91 2.88 34.67
C MET A 22 -1.52 3.38 33.27
N ALA A 23 -1.19 4.66 33.12
CA ALA A 23 -0.74 5.21 31.85
C ALA A 23 0.61 4.63 31.41
N ILE A 24 1.54 4.45 32.35
CA ILE A 24 2.84 3.82 32.10
C ILE A 24 2.66 2.35 31.69
N ASP A 25 1.82 1.60 32.39
CA ASP A 25 1.54 0.19 32.08
C ASP A 25 0.91 0.02 30.70
N LEU A 26 -0.04 0.90 30.34
CA LEU A 26 -0.66 0.90 29.01
C LEU A 26 0.37 1.19 27.91
N LEU A 27 1.21 2.22 28.11
CA LEU A 27 2.28 2.55 27.15
C LEU A 27 3.31 1.41 27.05
N GLY A 28 3.66 0.78 28.17
CA GLY A 28 4.53 -0.39 28.22
C GLY A 28 3.95 -1.57 27.44
N THR A 29 2.65 -1.82 27.58
CA THR A 29 1.93 -2.87 26.86
C THR A 29 1.92 -2.61 25.35
N VAL A 30 1.59 -1.38 24.93
CA VAL A 30 1.61 -0.98 23.51
C VAL A 30 3.04 -1.10 22.96
N ALA A 31 4.05 -0.63 23.68
CA ALA A 31 5.45 -0.72 23.26
C ALA A 31 5.93 -2.17 23.15
N ALA A 32 5.56 -3.04 24.09
CA ALA A 32 5.89 -4.45 24.06
C ALA A 32 5.26 -5.16 22.85
N ARG A 33 3.98 -4.86 22.55
CA ARG A 33 3.31 -5.38 21.35
C ARG A 33 4.00 -4.88 20.08
N LEU A 34 4.26 -3.57 19.95
CA LEU A 34 4.96 -3.02 18.79
C LEU A 34 6.35 -3.63 18.60
N LYS A 35 7.10 -3.87 19.69
CA LYS A 35 8.40 -4.54 19.64
C LYS A 35 8.29 -5.99 19.18
N HIS A 36 7.28 -6.71 19.68
CA HIS A 36 7.01 -8.08 19.29
C HIS A 36 6.63 -8.16 17.80
N ASP A 37 5.71 -7.31 17.36
CA ASP A 37 5.27 -7.26 15.97
C ASP A 37 6.43 -6.85 15.06
N ALA A 38 7.24 -5.86 15.44
CA ALA A 38 8.45 -5.49 14.70
C ALA A 38 9.49 -6.61 14.64
N ALA A 39 9.57 -7.49 15.65
CA ALA A 39 10.46 -8.64 15.63
C ALA A 39 9.95 -9.76 14.71
N ILE A 40 8.64 -10.00 14.68
CA ILE A 40 7.99 -10.92 13.73
C ILE A 40 8.17 -10.41 12.31
N LEU A 41 7.81 -9.14 12.06
CA LEU A 41 7.88 -8.49 10.75
C LEU A 41 9.33 -8.16 10.32
N ARG A 42 10.35 -8.45 11.14
CA ARG A 42 11.75 -8.13 10.83
C ARG A 42 12.26 -8.91 9.61
N GLY A 43 11.69 -10.10 9.38
CA GLY A 43 11.99 -10.92 8.22
C GLY A 43 11.22 -10.51 6.96
N ASP A 44 10.11 -9.81 7.15
CA ASP A 44 9.15 -9.55 6.09
C ASP A 44 9.62 -8.39 5.21
N LYS A 45 9.73 -8.64 3.91
CA LYS A 45 10.01 -7.68 2.87
C LYS A 45 8.70 -7.23 2.25
N PHE A 46 8.38 -5.95 2.46
CA PHE A 46 7.29 -5.29 1.75
C PHE A 46 7.73 -5.02 0.30
N TRP A 47 7.47 -5.97 -0.59
CA TRP A 47 7.86 -5.87 -2.01
C TRP A 47 7.27 -4.63 -2.70
N VAL A 48 6.12 -4.14 -2.24
CA VAL A 48 5.49 -2.91 -2.74
C VAL A 48 6.38 -1.67 -2.58
N LEU A 49 7.32 -1.67 -1.62
CA LEU A 49 8.28 -0.58 -1.44
C LEU A 49 9.34 -0.50 -2.55
N GLU A 50 9.50 -1.55 -3.37
CA GLU A 50 10.33 -1.46 -4.57
C GLU A 50 9.81 -0.41 -5.56
N GLU A 51 8.49 -0.18 -5.60
CA GLU A 51 7.89 0.84 -6.47
C GLU A 51 8.32 2.27 -6.09
N LEU A 52 8.78 2.49 -4.85
CA LEU A 52 9.32 3.79 -4.41
C LEU A 52 10.70 4.09 -4.98
N HIS A 53 11.46 3.06 -5.34
CA HIS A 53 12.85 3.21 -5.78
C HIS A 53 12.98 3.62 -7.24
N GLY A 54 11.86 3.79 -7.97
CA GLY A 54 11.80 4.52 -9.25
C GLY A 54 12.56 3.91 -10.43
N GLU A 55 13.41 2.94 -10.19
CA GLU A 55 14.10 2.22 -11.24
C GLU A 55 13.11 1.22 -11.82
N GLN A 56 12.55 1.58 -12.98
CA GLN A 56 12.28 0.60 -14.02
C GLN A 56 13.62 -0.07 -14.34
N ASN A 57 14.05 -0.98 -13.48
CA ASN A 57 15.05 -1.95 -13.84
C ASN A 57 14.38 -2.81 -14.91
N ASP A 58 14.57 -2.44 -16.16
CA ASP A 58 14.30 -3.29 -17.33
C ASP A 58 15.05 -4.64 -17.24
N ASP A 59 15.99 -4.74 -16.29
CA ASP A 59 16.76 -5.92 -15.91
C ASP A 59 16.19 -6.74 -14.74
N ILE A 60 14.97 -6.45 -14.20
CA ILE A 60 14.35 -7.42 -13.28
C ILE A 60 14.13 -8.71 -14.09
N PRO A 61 14.76 -9.83 -13.72
CA PRO A 61 14.64 -11.06 -14.49
C PRO A 61 13.16 -11.43 -14.56
N LYS A 62 12.61 -11.51 -15.78
CA LYS A 62 11.20 -11.89 -16.04
C LYS A 62 10.85 -13.31 -15.55
N GLU A 63 11.77 -13.97 -14.85
CA GLU A 63 11.76 -15.36 -14.44
C GLU A 63 11.66 -15.54 -12.91
N VAL A 64 11.68 -14.46 -12.12
CA VAL A 64 11.52 -14.51 -10.66
C VAL A 64 10.21 -13.87 -10.21
N CYS A 65 9.63 -14.39 -9.12
CA CYS A 65 8.44 -13.81 -8.53
C CYS A 65 8.77 -12.48 -7.82
N CYS A 66 8.03 -11.41 -8.11
CA CYS A 66 8.24 -10.09 -7.51
C CYS A 66 7.86 -9.98 -6.03
N VAL A 67 7.25 -11.01 -5.44
CA VAL A 67 6.88 -11.01 -4.01
C VAL A 67 7.94 -11.73 -3.19
N CYS A 68 8.36 -12.92 -3.63
CA CYS A 68 9.28 -13.77 -2.87
C CYS A 68 10.71 -13.78 -3.39
N PHE A 69 10.96 -13.21 -4.57
CA PHE A 69 12.23 -13.26 -5.30
C PHE A 69 12.73 -14.69 -5.60
N GLY A 70 11.86 -15.70 -5.45
CA GLY A 70 12.12 -17.09 -5.82
C GLY A 70 11.90 -17.34 -7.31
N GLY A 71 12.64 -18.28 -7.88
CA GLY A 71 12.49 -18.71 -9.28
C GLY A 71 11.25 -19.57 -9.55
N ARG A 72 11.07 -20.03 -10.80
CA ARG A 72 9.94 -20.87 -11.26
C ARG A 72 9.99 -22.34 -10.79
N GLY A 73 10.51 -22.63 -9.59
CA GLY A 73 10.64 -23.99 -9.07
C GLY A 73 9.30 -24.64 -8.74
N GLY A 74 8.59 -25.20 -9.72
CA GLY A 74 7.44 -26.11 -9.56
C GLY A 74 6.09 -25.46 -9.24
N THR A 75 6.06 -24.18 -8.86
CA THR A 75 4.83 -23.43 -8.56
C THR A 75 4.29 -22.71 -9.79
N GLU A 76 2.96 -22.73 -9.98
CA GLU A 76 2.31 -21.96 -11.04
C GLU A 76 2.56 -20.46 -10.90
N VAL A 77 2.82 -19.81 -12.03
CA VAL A 77 3.14 -18.38 -12.13
C VAL A 77 2.17 -17.67 -13.04
N ILE A 78 1.80 -16.45 -12.65
CA ILE A 78 0.96 -15.55 -13.42
C ILE A 78 1.74 -14.28 -13.76
N THR A 79 1.48 -13.76 -14.95
CA THR A 79 2.09 -12.52 -15.45
C THR A 79 1.08 -11.38 -15.40
N CYS A 80 1.48 -10.23 -14.86
CA CYS A 80 0.65 -9.03 -14.88
C CYS A 80 0.51 -8.48 -16.31
N HIS A 81 -0.72 -8.25 -16.77
CA HIS A 81 -0.97 -7.68 -18.11
C HIS A 81 -0.52 -6.23 -18.23
N GLY A 82 -0.42 -5.50 -17.11
CA GLY A 82 -0.02 -4.10 -17.09
C GLY A 82 1.50 -3.88 -17.10
N CYS A 83 2.25 -4.61 -16.27
CA CYS A 83 3.69 -4.41 -16.08
C CYS A 83 4.56 -5.60 -16.46
N GLN A 84 3.98 -6.72 -16.91
CA GLN A 84 4.69 -7.93 -17.35
C GLN A 84 5.59 -8.60 -16.29
N ARG A 85 5.48 -8.19 -15.02
CA ARG A 85 6.12 -8.83 -13.86
C ARG A 85 5.48 -10.20 -13.57
N CYS A 86 6.27 -11.13 -13.04
CA CYS A 86 5.84 -12.49 -12.69
C CYS A 86 5.55 -12.64 -11.20
N PHE A 87 4.55 -13.47 -10.89
CA PHE A 87 4.07 -13.72 -9.54
C PHE A 87 3.74 -15.20 -9.38
N HIS A 88 4.13 -15.85 -8.29
CA HIS A 88 3.55 -17.16 -7.98
C HIS A 88 2.09 -16.98 -7.61
N ASN A 89 1.23 -17.90 -8.05
CA ASN A 89 -0.19 -17.88 -7.73
C ASN A 89 -0.43 -17.78 -6.22
N GLU A 90 0.32 -18.56 -5.43
CA GLU A 90 0.27 -18.54 -3.96
C GLU A 90 0.71 -17.19 -3.37
N CYS A 91 1.74 -16.55 -3.95
CA CYS A 91 2.22 -15.24 -3.52
C CYS A 91 1.21 -14.12 -3.74
N VAL A 92 0.20 -14.34 -4.61
CA VAL A 92 -0.87 -13.38 -4.87
C VAL A 92 -2.25 -13.92 -4.51
N GLY A 93 -2.32 -14.95 -3.66
CA GLY A 93 -3.58 -15.49 -3.14
C GLY A 93 -4.47 -16.20 -4.17
N LEU A 94 -3.92 -16.61 -5.31
CA LEU A 94 -4.62 -17.36 -6.37
C LEU A 94 -4.52 -18.87 -6.11
N ILE A 95 -5.08 -19.36 -5.00
CA ILE A 95 -5.07 -20.81 -4.70
C ILE A 95 -6.38 -21.45 -5.16
N GLY A 96 -6.29 -22.37 -6.13
CA GLY A 96 -7.27 -23.45 -6.29
C GLY A 96 -8.57 -23.17 -7.06
N LYS A 97 -8.69 -22.12 -7.89
CA LYS A 97 -9.84 -22.04 -8.81
C LYS A 97 -9.54 -21.32 -10.13
N ASP A 98 -9.65 -22.13 -11.18
CA ASP A 98 -10.13 -21.85 -12.53
C ASP A 98 -10.31 -20.39 -12.97
N THR A 99 -9.74 -20.13 -14.15
CA THR A 99 -9.98 -19.00 -15.05
C THR A 99 -9.08 -17.77 -14.90
N VAL A 100 -7.78 -17.92 -15.22
CA VAL A 100 -7.03 -16.82 -15.86
C VAL A 100 -7.47 -16.67 -17.35
N SER A 101 -8.77 -16.79 -17.65
CA SER A 101 -9.28 -16.48 -19.00
C SER A 101 -9.46 -14.98 -19.20
N ARG A 102 -9.33 -14.18 -18.12
CA ARG A 102 -9.35 -12.72 -18.14
C ARG A 102 -7.99 -12.14 -17.79
N SER A 103 -7.72 -10.95 -18.29
CA SER A 103 -6.48 -10.22 -18.02
C SER A 103 -6.32 -9.91 -16.52
N TRP A 104 -5.34 -10.55 -15.89
CA TRP A 104 -4.97 -10.30 -14.50
C TRP A 104 -3.99 -9.13 -14.37
N PHE A 105 -4.18 -8.31 -13.32
CA PHE A 105 -3.35 -7.16 -12.99
C PHE A 105 -2.89 -7.25 -11.53
N CYS A 106 -1.61 -6.92 -11.27
CA CYS A 106 -1.10 -6.84 -9.91
C CYS A 106 -1.66 -5.62 -9.14
N SER A 107 -1.54 -5.64 -7.81
CA SER A 107 -2.01 -4.58 -6.90
C SER A 107 -1.47 -3.19 -7.26
N LEU A 108 -0.22 -3.09 -7.71
CA LEU A 108 0.39 -1.84 -8.17
C LEU A 108 -0.29 -1.31 -9.44
N CYS A 109 -0.54 -2.17 -10.43
CA CYS A 109 -1.21 -1.77 -11.67
C CYS A 109 -2.67 -1.37 -11.41
N LEU A 110 -3.38 -2.11 -10.54
CA LEU A 110 -4.72 -1.75 -10.10
C LEU A 110 -4.74 -0.36 -9.45
N SER A 111 -3.83 -0.12 -8.51
CA SER A 111 -3.73 1.18 -7.81
C SER A 111 -3.37 2.32 -8.76
N ARG A 112 -2.44 2.10 -9.70
CA ARG A 112 -2.09 3.09 -10.72
C ARG A 112 -3.30 3.41 -11.63
N ASN A 113 -4.10 2.42 -11.99
CA ASN A 113 -5.33 2.64 -12.78
C ASN A 113 -6.41 3.39 -11.99
N GLN A 114 -6.59 3.07 -10.71
CA GLN A 114 -7.49 3.82 -9.83
C GLN A 114 -7.08 5.29 -9.72
N LEU A 115 -5.79 5.57 -9.51
CA LEU A 115 -5.29 6.94 -9.44
C LEU A 115 -5.49 7.69 -10.75
N LYS A 116 -5.26 7.05 -11.90
CA LYS A 116 -5.56 7.62 -13.22
C LYS A 116 -7.05 7.97 -13.38
N TYR A 117 -7.94 7.06 -12.97
CA TYR A 117 -9.38 7.28 -13.04
C TYR A 117 -9.84 8.41 -12.11
N LEU A 118 -9.36 8.43 -10.87
CA LEU A 118 -9.67 9.51 -9.93
C LEU A 118 -9.20 10.84 -10.50
N HIS A 119 -7.98 10.89 -11.00
CA HIS A 119 -7.42 12.10 -11.59
C HIS A 119 -8.25 12.61 -12.78
N SER A 120 -8.65 11.72 -13.71
CA SER A 120 -9.50 12.12 -14.84
C SER A 120 -10.89 12.56 -14.39
N TYR A 121 -11.47 11.90 -13.39
CA TYR A 121 -12.75 12.26 -12.79
C TYR A 121 -12.71 13.67 -12.17
N TRP A 122 -11.70 13.96 -11.35
CA TRP A 122 -11.54 15.28 -10.73
C TRP A 122 -11.33 16.38 -11.78
N ARG A 123 -10.51 16.13 -12.81
CA ARG A 123 -10.30 17.10 -13.89
C ARG A 123 -11.57 17.37 -14.69
N SER A 124 -12.39 16.35 -14.94
CA SER A 124 -13.69 16.53 -15.58
C SER A 124 -14.64 17.35 -14.72
N LYS A 125 -14.60 17.16 -13.40
CA LYS A 125 -15.46 17.88 -12.45
C LYS A 125 -15.07 19.36 -12.34
N CYS A 126 -13.78 19.68 -12.18
CA CYS A 126 -13.31 21.07 -12.15
C CYS A 126 -13.62 21.83 -13.46
N LYS A 127 -13.45 21.18 -14.62
CA LYS A 127 -13.82 21.77 -15.92
C LYS A 127 -15.32 22.10 -16.03
N SER A 128 -16.19 21.32 -15.38
CA SER A 128 -17.63 21.62 -15.37
C SER A 128 -18.01 22.81 -14.49
N GLU A 129 -17.18 23.15 -13.50
CA GLU A 129 -17.37 24.31 -12.62
C GLU A 129 -16.75 25.59 -13.23
N GLU A 130 -15.64 25.48 -13.96
CA GLU A 130 -14.95 26.61 -14.62
C GLU A 130 -15.72 27.18 -15.82
N ILE A 131 -16.57 26.40 -16.51
CA ILE A 131 -17.40 26.90 -17.62
C ILE A 131 -18.41 27.97 -17.14
N LYS A 132 -18.64 28.12 -15.84
CA LYS A 132 -19.49 29.20 -15.30
C LYS A 132 -18.76 30.54 -15.09
N ASN A 133 -17.43 30.59 -15.12
CA ASN A 133 -16.65 31.79 -14.83
C ASN A 133 -15.51 31.98 -15.86
N HIS A 134 -15.76 32.75 -16.94
CA HIS A 134 -14.72 33.05 -17.93
C HIS A 134 -13.66 34.04 -17.41
N SER A 135 -12.38 33.68 -17.53
CA SER A 135 -11.39 34.46 -18.30
C SER A 135 -10.07 33.68 -18.43
N ALA A 136 -9.49 33.78 -19.62
CA ALA A 136 -8.38 32.96 -20.11
C ALA A 136 -7.06 33.21 -19.36
N GLY A 137 -6.44 32.13 -18.89
CA GLY A 137 -5.04 32.03 -18.54
C GLY A 137 -4.45 30.79 -19.21
N ASN A 138 -3.48 30.98 -20.09
CA ASN A 138 -2.89 29.93 -20.92
C ASN A 138 -1.78 29.22 -20.13
N ASP A 139 -2.15 28.48 -19.08
CA ASP A 139 -1.22 27.63 -18.37
C ASP A 139 -1.24 26.24 -18.97
N ARG A 140 -0.08 25.81 -19.48
CA ARG A 140 0.15 24.44 -19.95
C ARG A 140 -0.08 23.50 -18.75
N GLU A 141 -1.29 22.98 -18.60
CA GLU A 141 -1.64 22.00 -17.55
C GLU A 141 -0.75 20.76 -17.67
N GLU A 142 0.37 20.76 -16.95
CA GLU A 142 1.18 19.59 -16.69
C GLU A 142 0.26 18.55 -16.04
N SER A 143 0.06 17.41 -16.69
CA SER A 143 -0.71 16.32 -16.10
C SER A 143 0.00 15.92 -14.80
N PRO A 144 -0.70 15.89 -13.64
CA PRO A 144 -0.14 15.41 -12.40
C PRO A 144 0.55 14.06 -12.62
N THR A 145 1.84 14.06 -12.36
CA THR A 145 2.69 12.89 -12.48
C THR A 145 2.37 11.98 -11.29
N ILE A 146 1.69 10.86 -11.55
CA ILE A 146 1.43 9.85 -10.52
C ILE A 146 2.78 9.28 -10.07
N THR A 147 3.18 9.57 -8.84
CA THR A 147 4.46 9.13 -8.29
C THR A 147 4.36 7.69 -7.77
N GLY A 148 5.51 7.01 -7.62
CA GLY A 148 5.55 5.70 -6.98
C GLY A 148 4.98 5.74 -5.55
N LEU A 149 5.20 6.84 -4.83
CA LEU A 149 4.64 7.05 -3.50
C LEU A 149 3.11 7.07 -3.49
N ASP A 150 2.48 7.69 -4.50
CA ASP A 150 1.02 7.71 -4.63
C ASP A 150 0.48 6.29 -4.87
N VAL A 151 1.16 5.51 -5.72
CA VAL A 151 0.79 4.12 -6.01
C VAL A 151 0.89 3.25 -4.75
N VAL A 152 1.96 3.38 -3.98
CA VAL A 152 2.15 2.65 -2.72
C VAL A 152 1.09 3.04 -1.69
N ARG A 153 0.82 4.33 -1.52
CA ARG A 153 -0.25 4.81 -0.63
C ARG A 153 -1.61 4.22 -1.02
N GLN A 154 -1.95 4.26 -2.30
CA GLN A 154 -3.21 3.69 -2.79
C GLN A 154 -3.27 2.17 -2.61
N THR A 155 -2.14 1.48 -2.79
CA THR A 155 -2.05 0.03 -2.56
C THR A 155 -2.32 -0.33 -1.10
N LEU A 156 -1.70 0.40 -0.17
CA LEU A 156 -1.93 0.22 1.27
C LEU A 156 -3.39 0.52 1.64
N LEU A 157 -3.98 1.58 1.09
CA LEU A 157 -5.39 1.91 1.31
C LEU A 157 -6.33 0.79 0.83
N ASN A 158 -6.07 0.23 -0.36
CA ASN A 158 -6.86 -0.89 -0.88
C ASN A 158 -6.80 -2.10 0.05
N CYS A 159 -5.62 -2.41 0.60
CA CYS A 159 -5.48 -3.51 1.54
C CYS A 159 -6.15 -3.23 2.89
N LEU A 160 -6.11 -1.99 3.40
CA LEU A 160 -6.86 -1.61 4.59
C LEU A 160 -8.38 -1.66 4.37
N GLN A 161 -8.86 -1.38 3.16
CA GLN A 161 -10.29 -1.47 2.83
C GLN A 161 -10.74 -2.92 2.61
N ALA A 162 -9.83 -3.82 2.25
CA ALA A 162 -10.09 -5.26 2.10
C ALA A 162 -10.02 -6.05 3.43
N SER A 163 -9.86 -5.38 4.57
CA SER A 163 -9.54 -5.97 5.90
C SER A 163 -10.60 -6.88 6.53
N ASP A 164 -11.66 -7.26 5.82
CA ASP A 164 -12.53 -8.35 6.26
C ASP A 164 -11.90 -9.75 6.00
N SER A 165 -10.73 -9.84 5.36
CA SER A 165 -10.01 -11.11 5.15
C SER A 165 -8.48 -10.99 5.33
N VAL A 166 -7.93 -11.83 6.21
CA VAL A 166 -6.48 -12.00 6.53
C VAL A 166 -5.66 -12.41 5.29
N GLU A 167 -6.30 -12.95 4.26
CA GLU A 167 -5.64 -13.44 3.03
C GLU A 167 -5.01 -12.31 2.20
N ASN A 168 -5.46 -11.06 2.40
CA ASN A 168 -5.02 -9.92 1.60
C ASN A 168 -3.72 -9.27 2.08
N LEU A 169 -3.32 -9.48 3.34
CA LEU A 169 -2.06 -8.93 3.85
C LEU A 169 -0.85 -9.62 3.18
N ASN A 170 -1.02 -10.90 2.84
CA ASN A 170 -0.05 -11.70 2.09
C ASN A 170 0.18 -11.19 0.66
N LEU A 171 -0.68 -10.30 0.14
CA LEU A 171 -0.49 -9.66 -1.17
C LEU A 171 0.58 -8.56 -1.15
N ILE A 172 0.94 -8.03 0.03
CA ILE A 172 1.92 -6.94 0.18
C ILE A 172 3.11 -7.35 1.08
N ILE A 173 2.92 -8.31 1.97
CA ILE A 173 3.92 -8.75 2.96
C ILE A 173 4.44 -10.14 2.57
N ARG A 174 5.77 -10.37 2.70
CA ARG A 174 6.35 -11.70 2.74
C ARG A 174 7.64 -11.76 3.53
#